data_AF-A0A4R1YHK9-F1
#
_entry.id   AF-A0A4R1YHK9-F1
#
_cell.length_a   1.000
_cell.length_b   1.000
_cell.length_c   1.000
_cell.angle_alpha   90.00
_cell.angle_beta   90.00
_cell.angle_gamma   90.00
#
_symmetry.space_group_name_H-M   'P 1'
#
loop_
_entity.id
_entity.type
_entity.pdbx_description
1 polymer ?
#
loop_
_entity_poly.entity_id
_entity_poly.type
_entity_poly.pdbx_seq_one_letter_code
_entity_poly.pdbx_strand_id
1 'polypeptide(L)'
;MKDAVYARLRLTEPGPGAIHFPRRLDADYFRQLTAERVVTRFERGRPIRSWQPKRDGERNEGLDTFVYAHAALHGLISMGLRLNEEVEGVGIRAAAPARDAKGVIRSAWMK
;
A
#
# COMPACT_ATOMS: atom_id res chain seq x y z
N MET A 1 -12.26 2.23 6.35
CA MET A 1 -10.86 1.79 6.16
C MET A 1 -10.21 2.42 4.93
N LYS A 2 -10.85 2.33 3.75
CA LYS A 2 -10.40 3.06 2.54
C LYS A 2 -10.24 4.57 2.77
N ASP A 3 -11.14 5.22 3.52
CA ASP A 3 -11.00 6.65 3.86
C ASP A 3 -9.67 6.97 4.57
N ALA A 4 -9.23 6.12 5.51
CA ALA A 4 -7.97 6.31 6.23
C ALA A 4 -6.75 6.16 5.32
N VAL A 5 -6.78 5.18 4.41
CA VAL A 5 -5.73 5.01 3.39
C VAL A 5 -5.64 6.25 2.51
N TYR A 6 -6.78 6.73 1.98
CA TYR A 6 -6.81 7.93 1.14
C TYR A 6 -6.38 9.20 1.88
N ALA A 7 -6.70 9.33 3.16
CA ALA A 7 -6.22 10.44 3.98
C ALA A 7 -4.69 10.39 4.14
N ARG A 8 -4.12 9.21 4.39
CA ARG A 8 -2.66 9.01 4.53
C ARG A 8 -1.90 9.18 3.23
N LEU A 9 -2.48 8.79 2.08
CA LEU A 9 -1.87 9.01 0.76
C LEU A 9 -1.70 10.49 0.41
N ARG A 10 -2.42 11.40 1.08
CA ARG A 10 -2.24 12.85 0.91
C ARG A 10 -1.05 13.42 1.68
N LEU A 11 -0.46 12.65 2.60
CA LEU A 11 0.71 13.08 3.36
C LEU A 11 1.96 12.92 2.49
N THR A 12 2.55 14.03 2.09
CA THR A 12 3.77 14.07 1.27
C THR A 12 5.03 14.24 2.10
N GLU A 13 4.89 14.82 3.30
CA GLU A 13 6.00 15.02 4.23
C GLU A 13 6.25 13.75 5.07
N PRO A 14 7.51 13.41 5.36
CA PRO A 14 7.84 12.33 6.28
C PRO A 14 7.26 12.58 7.67
N GLY A 15 6.66 11.55 8.27
CA GLY A 15 6.11 11.65 9.62
C GLY A 15 5.11 10.55 9.96
N PRO A 16 4.48 10.62 11.14
CA PRO A 16 3.47 9.64 11.56
C PRO A 16 2.34 9.51 10.54
N GLY A 17 2.09 8.28 10.10
CA GLY A 17 1.04 7.97 9.12
C GLY A 17 1.42 8.18 7.66
N ALA A 18 2.63 8.69 7.35
CA ALA A 18 3.15 8.72 5.99
C ALA A 18 3.30 7.30 5.43
N ILE A 19 3.01 7.13 4.14
CA ILE A 19 3.13 5.85 3.44
C ILE A 19 4.38 5.89 2.57
N HIS A 20 5.33 4.99 2.85
CA HIS A 20 6.56 4.88 2.08
C HIS A 20 6.42 3.84 0.97
N PHE A 21 6.85 4.21 -0.24
CA PHE A 21 6.83 3.34 -1.40
C PHE A 21 8.25 2.98 -1.85
N PRO A 22 8.53 1.71 -2.18
CA PRO A 22 9.80 1.35 -2.78
C PRO A 22 9.92 1.93 -4.20
N ARG A 23 11.11 2.39 -4.55
CA ARG A 23 11.41 3.07 -5.82
C ARG A 23 11.21 2.22 -7.09
N ARG A 24 10.95 0.91 -6.94
CA ARG A 24 10.76 -0.05 -8.05
C ARG A 24 9.32 -0.13 -8.55
N LEU A 25 8.37 0.47 -7.84
CA LEU A 25 6.95 0.43 -8.25
C LEU A 25 6.74 1.31 -9.47
N ASP A 26 5.92 0.83 -10.39
CA ASP A 26 5.58 1.52 -11.62
C ASP A 26 4.31 2.37 -11.47
N ALA A 27 4.00 3.15 -12.50
CA ALA A 27 2.79 3.96 -12.54
C ALA A 27 1.50 3.12 -12.48
N ASP A 28 1.54 1.86 -12.96
CA ASP A 28 0.35 1.00 -12.96
C ASP A 28 -0.09 0.69 -11.53
N TYR A 29 0.85 0.37 -10.64
CA TYR A 29 0.58 0.17 -9.23
C TYR A 29 -0.13 1.39 -8.61
N PHE A 30 0.34 2.61 -8.87
CA PHE A 30 -0.26 3.82 -8.32
C PHE A 30 -1.64 4.15 -8.93
N ARG A 31 -1.88 3.78 -10.19
CA ARG A 31 -3.22 3.82 -10.79
C ARG A 31 -4.17 2.90 -10.03
N GLN A 32 -3.78 1.64 -9.84
CA GLN A 32 -4.60 0.66 -9.11
C GLN A 32 -4.83 1.07 -7.64
N LEU A 33 -3.79 1.58 -6.97
CA LEU A 33 -3.87 2.06 -5.58
C LEU A 33 -4.90 3.19 -5.40
N THR A 34 -5.17 3.94 -6.47
CA THR A 34 -6.13 5.05 -6.47
C THR A 34 -7.32 4.79 -7.41
N ALA A 35 -7.61 3.53 -7.74
CA ALA A 35 -8.60 3.16 -8.76
C ALA A 35 -10.04 3.53 -8.39
N GLU A 36 -10.34 3.71 -7.10
CA GLU A 36 -11.69 4.00 -6.62
C GLU A 36 -11.87 5.46 -6.21
N ARG A 37 -13.13 5.90 -6.14
CA ARG A 37 -13.51 7.19 -5.55
C ARG A 37 -14.78 7.04 -4.74
N VAL A 38 -14.96 7.92 -3.75
CA VAL A 38 -16.22 8.04 -3.03
C VAL A 38 -17.21 8.79 -3.89
N VAL A 39 -18.37 8.18 -4.12
CA VAL A 39 -19.53 8.80 -4.77
C VAL A 39 -20.67 8.84 -3.78
N THR A 40 -21.29 10.00 -3.64
CA THR A 40 -22.53 10.17 -2.86
C THR A 40 -23.71 10.11 -3.81
N ARG A 41 -24.55 9.08 -3.68
CA ARG A 41 -25.81 8.92 -4.42
C ARG A 41 -26.98 9.14 -3.46
N PHE A 42 -28.08 9.71 -3.94
CA PHE A 42 -29.30 9.82 -3.15
C PHE A 42 -30.24 8.65 -3.46
N GLU A 43 -30.63 7.90 -2.44
CA GLU A 43 -31.68 6.88 -2.55
C GLU A 43 -32.79 7.21 -1.56
N ARG A 44 -34.03 7.32 -2.06
CA ARG A 44 -35.22 7.68 -1.25
C ARG A 44 -35.00 8.95 -0.40
N GLY A 45 -34.34 9.96 -0.98
CA GLY A 45 -34.05 11.24 -0.32
C GLY A 45 -32.91 11.20 0.71
N ARG A 46 -32.21 10.07 0.89
CA ARG A 46 -31.07 9.95 1.81
C ARG A 46 -29.74 9.85 1.04
N PRO A 47 -28.70 10.60 1.43
CA PRO A 47 -27.38 10.46 0.82
C PRO A 47 -26.70 9.16 1.28
N ILE A 48 -26.32 8.33 0.33
CA ILE A 48 -25.56 7.09 0.52
C ILE A 48 -24.18 7.28 -0.10
N ARG A 49 -23.14 7.11 0.71
CA ARG A 49 -21.75 7.10 0.26
C ARG A 49 -21.36 5.70 -0.15
N SER A 50 -20.83 5.55 -1.37
CA SER A 50 -20.30 4.29 -1.89
C SER A 50 -18.93 4.51 -2.52
N TRP A 51 -18.04 3.54 -2.39
CA TRP A 51 -16.79 3.51 -3.15
C TRP A 51 -17.08 2.86 -4.49
N GLN A 52 -16.72 3.54 -5.58
CA GLN A 52 -16.91 3.04 -6.94
C GLN A 52 -15.61 3.19 -7.72
N PRO A 53 -15.31 2.27 -8.65
CA PRO A 53 -14.22 2.44 -9.61
C PRO A 53 -14.34 3.78 -10.35
N LYS A 54 -13.22 4.40 -10.66
CA LYS A 54 -13.18 5.64 -11.44
C LYS A 54 -13.53 5.38 -12.90
N ARG A 55 -13.15 4.21 -13.43
CA ARG A 55 -13.45 3.74 -14.79
C ARG A 55 -13.97 2.30 -14.74
N ASP A 56 -14.81 1.95 -15.71
CA ASP A 56 -15.28 0.58 -15.86
C ASP A 56 -14.13 -0.35 -16.23
N GLY A 57 -14.06 -1.51 -15.56
CA GLY A 57 -12.98 -2.48 -15.74
C GLY A 57 -11.63 -2.06 -15.17
N GLU A 58 -11.57 -0.99 -14.37
CA GLU A 58 -10.33 -0.56 -13.74
C GLU A 58 -9.87 -1.56 -12.67
N ARG A 59 -8.63 -2.01 -12.82
CA ARG A 59 -7.94 -2.90 -11.88
C ARG A 59 -7.71 -2.18 -10.56
N ASN A 60 -8.06 -2.80 -9.43
CA ASN A 60 -7.99 -2.21 -8.09
C ASN A 60 -7.25 -3.12 -7.08
N GLU A 61 -6.56 -4.17 -7.53
CA GLU A 61 -5.91 -5.16 -6.68
C GLU A 61 -4.85 -4.50 -5.77
N GLY A 62 -4.16 -3.48 -6.28
CA GLY A 62 -3.21 -2.66 -5.50
C GLY A 62 -3.86 -1.97 -4.30
N LEU A 63 -5.06 -1.40 -4.47
CA LEU A 63 -5.81 -0.76 -3.39
C LEU A 63 -6.32 -1.80 -2.38
N ASP A 64 -6.94 -2.87 -2.86
CA ASP A 64 -7.55 -3.88 -1.98
C ASP A 64 -6.49 -4.61 -1.14
N THR A 65 -5.34 -4.95 -1.74
CA THR A 65 -4.20 -5.52 -1.01
C THR A 65 -3.71 -4.58 0.08
N PHE A 66 -3.60 -3.27 -0.21
CA PHE A 66 -3.16 -2.28 0.78
C PHE A 66 -4.16 -2.15 1.94
N VAL A 67 -5.46 -2.16 1.62
CA VAL A 67 -6.53 -2.12 2.63
C VAL A 67 -6.51 -3.36 3.51
N TYR A 68 -6.32 -4.55 2.92
CA TYR A 68 -6.21 -5.80 3.68
C TYR A 68 -4.97 -5.85 4.55
N ALA A 69 -3.82 -5.43 4.05
CA ALA A 69 -2.61 -5.33 4.86
C ALA A 69 -2.81 -4.37 6.06
N HIS A 70 -3.47 -3.24 5.82
CA HIS A 70 -3.81 -2.30 6.87
C HIS A 70 -4.81 -2.91 7.89
N ALA A 71 -5.78 -3.72 7.43
CA ALA A 71 -6.74 -4.43 8.28
C ALA A 71 -6.06 -5.46 9.17
N ALA A 72 -5.18 -6.27 8.57
CA ALA A 72 -4.37 -7.23 9.29
C ALA A 72 -3.51 -6.55 10.36
N LEU A 73 -2.86 -5.44 10.03
CA LEU A 73 -2.08 -4.67 11.00
C LEU A 73 -2.93 -4.20 12.19
N HIS A 74 -4.11 -3.62 11.91
CA HIS A 74 -5.02 -3.20 12.99
C HIS A 74 -5.51 -4.38 13.83
N GLY A 75 -5.77 -5.53 13.22
CA GLY A 75 -6.09 -6.77 13.93
C GLY A 75 -4.96 -7.21 14.86
N LEU A 76 -3.72 -7.22 14.37
CA LEU A 76 -2.54 -7.56 15.17
C LEU A 76 -2.34 -6.59 16.35
N ILE A 77 -2.50 -5.28 16.12
CA ILE A 77 -2.42 -4.27 17.18
C ILE A 77 -3.50 -4.52 18.24
N SER A 78 -4.73 -4.83 17.81
CA SER A 78 -5.82 -5.18 18.73
C SER A 78 -5.55 -6.46 19.53
N MET A 79 -4.75 -7.38 18.99
CA MET A 79 -4.31 -8.61 19.67
C MET A 79 -3.09 -8.39 20.58
N GLY A 80 -2.55 -7.17 20.66
CA GLY A 80 -1.47 -6.82 21.57
C GLY A 80 -0.15 -6.42 20.89
N LEU A 81 -0.04 -6.46 19.56
CA LEU A 81 1.17 -6.01 18.88
C LEU A 81 1.46 -4.53 19.20
N ARG A 82 2.69 -4.23 19.66
CA ARG A 82 3.19 -2.88 19.91
C ARG A 82 4.22 -2.50 18.85
N LEU A 83 3.75 -2.17 17.66
CA LEU A 83 4.60 -1.98 16.48
C LEU A 83 5.78 -1.00 16.71
N ASN A 84 5.55 0.10 17.41
CA ASN A 84 6.61 1.09 17.66
C ASN A 84 7.72 0.55 18.57
N GLU A 85 7.36 -0.24 19.59
CA GLU A 85 8.32 -0.87 20.51
C GLU A 85 9.12 -1.96 19.77
N GLU A 86 8.47 -2.75 18.92
CA GLU A 86 9.13 -3.78 18.10
C GLU A 86 10.16 -3.16 17.14
N VAL A 87 9.88 -1.99 16.56
CA VAL A 87 10.82 -1.30 15.67
C VAL A 87 12.07 -0.84 16.41
N GLU A 88 11.96 -0.43 17.67
CA GLU A 88 13.13 -0.08 18.49
C GLU A 88 14.02 -1.31 18.75
N GLY A 89 13.41 -2.50 18.91
CA GLY A 89 14.13 -3.77 19.04
C GLY A 89 14.77 -4.26 17.73
N VAL A 90 14.13 -3.97 16.58
CA VAL A 90 14.68 -4.24 15.25
C VAL A 90 15.59 -3.09 14.86
N GLY A 91 16.80 -3.06 15.42
CA GLY A 91 17.83 -2.07 15.08
C GLY A 91 17.88 -1.84 13.56
N ILE A 92 17.77 -0.58 13.14
CA ILE A 92 17.63 -0.18 11.73
C ILE A 92 18.78 -0.81 10.94
N ARG A 93 18.52 -1.93 10.26
CA ARG A 93 19.43 -2.42 9.22
C ARG A 93 19.35 -1.40 8.10
N ALA A 94 20.36 -0.53 8.03
CA ALA A 94 20.57 0.33 6.88
C ALA A 94 20.35 -0.51 5.63
N ALA A 95 19.51 0.00 4.71
CA ALA A 95 19.22 -0.68 3.46
C ALA A 95 20.55 -1.10 2.83
N ALA A 96 20.76 -2.42 2.68
CA ALA A 96 21.97 -2.92 2.05
C ALA A 96 22.11 -2.21 0.71
N PRO A 97 23.31 -1.68 0.37
CA PRO A 97 23.51 -1.03 -0.91
C PRO A 97 23.04 -1.97 -2.02
N ALA A 98 22.37 -1.41 -3.03
CA ALA A 98 21.87 -2.16 -4.16
C ALA A 98 22.98 -3.09 -4.66
N ARG A 99 22.75 -4.40 -4.60
CA ARG A 99 23.73 -5.38 -5.09
C ARG A 99 23.97 -5.07 -6.56
N ASP A 100 25.21 -4.76 -6.89
CA ASP A 100 25.64 -4.48 -8.25
C ASP A 100 25.29 -5.70 -9.11
N ALA A 101 24.46 -5.50 -10.13
CA ALA A 101 23.99 -6.56 -11.02
C ALA A 101 25.11 -6.94 -12.01
N LYS A 102 26.22 -7.49 -11.50
CA LYS A 102 27.29 -8.06 -12.32
C LYS A 102 27.70 -9.42 -11.76
N GLY A 103 26.85 -10.40 -12.04
CA GLY A 103 27.16 -11.81 -11.86
C GLY A 103 26.29 -12.61 -12.81
N VAL A 104 26.66 -12.65 -14.09
CA VAL A 104 26.06 -13.60 -15.04
C VAL A 104 26.50 -14.99 -14.59
N ILE A 105 25.60 -15.73 -13.94
CA ILE A 105 25.80 -17.16 -13.68
C ILE A 105 25.52 -17.85 -15.00
N ARG A 106 26.57 -18.22 -15.75
CA ARG A 106 26.42 -19.09 -16.93
C ARG A 106 26.16 -20.51 -16.43
N SER A 107 25.00 -21.07 -16.74
CA SER A 107 24.68 -22.47 -16.44
C SER A 107 25.46 -23.40 -17.35
N ALA A 108 25.92 -24.53 -16.81
CA ALA A 108 26.74 -25.52 -17.51
C ALA A 108 25.99 -26.36 -18.59
N TRP A 109 24.75 -25.99 -18.91
CA TRP A 109 23.83 -26.79 -19.74
C TRP A 109 23.55 -26.20 -21.12
N MET A 110 24.18 -25.08 -21.47
CA MET A 110 24.22 -24.57 -22.85
C MET A 110 25.61 -24.83 -23.43
N LYS A 111 25.73 -25.92 -24.20
CA LYS A 111 26.75 -26.11 -25.24
C LYS A 111 26.07 -25.94 -26.58
#